data_AF-A0A2V9S0I6-F1
#
_entry.id   AF-A0A2V9S0I6-F1
#
_cell.length_a   1.000
_cell.length_b   1.000
_cell.length_c   1.000
_cell.angle_alpha   90.00
_cell.angle_beta   90.00
_cell.angle_gamma   90.00
#
_symmetry.space_group_name_H-M   'P 1'
#
loop_
_entity.id
_entity.type
_entity.pdbx_description
1 polymer ?
#
loop_
_entity_poly.entity_id
_entity_poly.type
_entity_poly.pdbx_seq_one_letter_code
_entity_poly.pdbx_strand_id
1 'polypeptide(L)'
;MTSTSGIEFLVWLLIAAAIIAMLAKRLRIPYTVSLVLGGLLLGVIQLPILSPLQPGHRPDWLTPDVILILFLPALVFEGSVKLDVRELLRNSVPLLLLANAGVLLAALVTGYLVHWLIGLPVLIALLFGCIISATDPISVLAIFKDLRVDKRLSLIMEGESLLNDGTAVVLFGILFGAIVAEKLTVPKGLEQYFMAVAGGAVLGSALGYLASQWISSAAKPKRLLVTSIAV
;
A
#
# COMPACT_ATOMS: atom_id res chain seq x y z
N MET A 1 2.43 -24.56 -17.73
CA MET A 1 1.73 -24.99 -16.50
C MET A 1 0.23 -24.96 -16.75
N THR A 2 -0.52 -25.96 -16.30
CA THR A 2 -2.00 -26.01 -16.47
C THR A 2 -2.67 -25.09 -15.46
N SER A 3 -3.82 -24.48 -15.79
CA SER A 3 -4.57 -23.58 -14.88
C SER A 3 -4.83 -24.21 -13.51
N THR A 4 -4.95 -25.54 -13.44
CA THR A 4 -5.11 -26.33 -12.22
C THR A 4 -3.96 -26.16 -11.24
N SER A 5 -2.70 -26.16 -11.72
CA SER A 5 -1.50 -26.00 -10.86
C SER A 5 -1.43 -24.61 -10.21
N GLY A 6 -1.91 -23.58 -10.91
CA GLY A 6 -1.96 -22.22 -10.34
C GLY A 6 -3.00 -22.09 -9.23
N ILE A 7 -4.18 -22.70 -9.41
CA ILE A 7 -5.23 -22.72 -8.38
C ILE A 7 -4.73 -23.49 -7.15
N GLU A 8 -4.10 -24.64 -7.35
CA GLU A 8 -3.52 -25.43 -6.27
C GLU A 8 -2.49 -24.63 -5.46
N PHE A 9 -1.56 -23.95 -6.14
CA PHE A 9 -0.60 -23.05 -5.49
C PHE A 9 -1.29 -21.99 -4.62
N LEU A 10 -2.30 -21.31 -5.15
CA LEU A 10 -3.03 -20.27 -4.42
C LEU A 10 -3.78 -20.83 -3.21
N VAL A 11 -4.38 -22.01 -3.32
CA VAL A 11 -5.07 -22.68 -2.20
C VAL A 11 -4.08 -23.02 -1.09
N TRP A 12 -2.95 -23.63 -1.43
CA TRP A 12 -1.91 -23.92 -0.45
C TRP A 12 -1.33 -22.65 0.17
N LEU A 13 -1.17 -21.58 -0.63
CA LEU A 13 -0.66 -20.31 -0.15
C LEU A 13 -1.64 -19.69 0.86
N LEU A 14 -2.93 -19.75 0.58
CA LEU A 14 -3.98 -19.26 1.47
C LEU A 14 -4.04 -20.06 2.78
N ILE A 15 -3.94 -21.39 2.71
CA ILE A 15 -3.89 -22.26 3.89
C ILE A 15 -2.66 -21.92 4.75
N ALA A 16 -1.48 -21.81 4.14
CA ALA A 16 -0.26 -21.47 4.85
C ALA A 16 -0.35 -20.09 5.49
N ALA A 17 -0.83 -19.08 4.75
CA ALA A 17 -1.05 -17.73 5.27
C ALA A 17 -2.04 -17.73 6.45
N ALA A 18 -3.14 -18.48 6.37
CA ALA A 18 -4.11 -18.60 7.44
C ALA A 18 -3.52 -19.25 8.70
N ILE A 19 -2.75 -20.33 8.55
CA ILE A 19 -2.06 -20.99 9.67
C ILE A 19 -1.06 -20.04 10.33
N ILE A 20 -0.23 -19.35 9.54
CA ILE A 20 0.72 -18.35 10.02
C ILE A 20 -0.03 -17.24 10.76
N ALA A 21 -1.13 -16.73 10.22
CA ALA A 21 -1.96 -15.69 10.84
C ALA A 21 -2.52 -16.12 12.20
N MET A 22 -3.08 -17.32 12.25
CA MET A 22 -3.63 -17.90 13.48
C MET A 22 -2.55 -18.08 14.54
N LEU A 23 -1.38 -18.57 14.15
CA LEU A 23 -0.24 -18.74 15.06
C LEU A 23 0.30 -17.39 15.54
N ALA A 24 0.43 -16.41 14.66
CA ALA A 24 0.86 -15.04 14.99
C ALA A 24 -0.05 -14.42 16.05
N LYS A 25 -1.38 -14.56 15.88
CA LYS A 25 -2.37 -14.08 16.84
C LYS A 25 -2.23 -14.78 18.19
N ARG A 26 -1.96 -16.09 18.21
CA ARG A 26 -1.76 -16.87 19.44
C ARG A 26 -0.49 -16.48 20.18
N LEU A 27 0.58 -16.17 19.44
CA LEU A 27 1.88 -15.74 19.96
C LEU A 27 1.96 -14.23 20.24
N ARG A 28 0.91 -13.46 19.91
CA ARG A 28 0.85 -11.99 20.04
C ARG A 28 1.96 -11.26 19.27
N ILE A 29 2.37 -11.81 18.12
CA ILE A 29 3.34 -11.20 17.21
C ILE A 29 2.57 -10.42 16.13
N PRO A 30 3.05 -9.24 15.68
CA PRO A 30 2.45 -8.53 14.56
C PRO A 30 2.30 -9.44 13.32
N TYR A 31 1.10 -9.43 12.75
CA TYR A 31 0.72 -10.31 11.65
C TYR A 31 1.62 -10.15 10.42
N THR A 32 1.94 -8.91 10.05
CA THR A 32 2.81 -8.59 8.90
C THR A 32 4.19 -9.20 9.04
N VAL A 33 4.82 -9.08 10.21
CA VAL A 33 6.13 -9.67 10.51
C VAL A 33 6.07 -11.20 10.39
N SER A 34 5.01 -11.80 10.93
CA SER A 34 4.84 -13.26 10.88
C SER A 34 4.62 -13.78 9.46
N LEU A 35 3.87 -13.06 8.62
CA LEU A 35 3.71 -13.40 7.21
C LEU A 35 5.01 -13.33 6.42
N VAL A 36 5.81 -12.27 6.62
CA VAL A 36 7.09 -12.10 5.91
C VAL A 36 8.06 -13.20 6.30
N LEU A 37 8.22 -13.46 7.59
CA LEU A 37 9.09 -14.53 8.09
C LEU A 37 8.56 -15.90 7.67
N GLY A 38 7.26 -16.13 7.77
CA GLY A 38 6.62 -17.38 7.36
C GLY A 38 6.80 -17.63 5.85
N GLY A 39 6.58 -16.62 5.01
CA GLY A 39 6.82 -16.70 3.57
C GLY A 39 8.29 -16.97 3.22
N LEU A 40 9.23 -16.31 3.93
CA LEU A 40 10.66 -16.57 3.77
C LEU A 40 11.01 -18.01 4.14
N LEU A 41 10.50 -18.50 5.28
CA LEU A 41 10.70 -19.88 5.72
C LEU A 41 10.11 -20.88 4.73
N LEU A 42 8.91 -20.64 4.21
CA LEU A 42 8.29 -21.47 3.17
C LEU A 42 9.10 -21.47 1.88
N GLY A 43 9.75 -20.36 1.54
CA GLY A 43 10.62 -20.25 0.36
C GLY A 43 11.95 -20.99 0.50
N VAL A 44 12.47 -21.12 1.72
CA VAL A 44 13.77 -21.78 2.00
C VAL A 44 13.61 -23.25 2.37
N ILE A 45 12.55 -23.61 3.10
CA ILE A 45 12.32 -24.96 3.62
C ILE A 45 11.72 -25.87 2.53
N GLN A 46 12.48 -26.87 2.10
CA GLN A 46 12.07 -27.82 1.06
C GLN A 46 11.46 -29.10 1.67
N LEU A 47 10.30 -28.99 2.32
CA LEU A 47 9.57 -30.16 2.82
C LEU A 47 8.64 -30.75 1.74
N PRO A 48 8.48 -32.09 1.67
CA PRO A 48 7.60 -32.75 0.69
C PRO A 48 6.14 -32.29 0.76
N ILE A 49 5.62 -32.05 1.97
CA ILE A 49 4.25 -31.58 2.20
C ILE A 49 4.04 -30.13 1.74
N LEU A 50 5.12 -29.37 1.60
CA LEU A 50 5.12 -27.99 1.10
C LEU A 50 5.54 -27.93 -0.38
N SER A 51 5.67 -29.08 -1.06
CA SER A 51 6.05 -29.12 -2.48
C SER A 51 5.21 -28.20 -3.38
N PRO A 52 3.88 -28.01 -3.17
CA PRO A 52 3.11 -27.08 -3.99
C PRO A 52 3.49 -25.62 -3.79
N LEU A 53 4.13 -25.26 -2.68
CA LEU A 53 4.56 -23.89 -2.35
C LEU A 53 6.01 -23.59 -2.73
N GLN A 54 6.74 -24.59 -3.24
CA GLN A 54 8.13 -24.41 -3.60
C GLN A 54 8.28 -23.50 -4.82
N PRO A 55 9.41 -22.78 -4.97
CA PRO A 55 9.62 -21.82 -6.05
C PRO A 55 9.38 -22.39 -7.45
N GLY A 56 9.65 -23.68 -7.69
CA GLY A 56 9.42 -24.34 -8.97
C GLY A 56 7.95 -24.58 -9.35
N HIS A 57 7.02 -24.48 -8.40
CA HIS A 57 5.57 -24.59 -8.62
C HIS A 57 4.86 -23.23 -8.59
N ARG A 58 5.60 -22.14 -8.35
CA ARG A 58 5.06 -20.77 -8.39
C ARG A 58 4.57 -20.48 -9.81
N PRO A 59 3.34 -19.97 -9.99
CA PRO A 59 2.85 -19.62 -11.31
C PRO A 59 3.69 -18.49 -11.93
N ASP A 60 4.07 -18.63 -13.20
CA ASP A 60 4.88 -17.64 -13.92
C ASP A 60 4.23 -16.24 -13.96
N TRP A 61 2.89 -16.19 -13.97
CA TRP A 61 2.13 -14.94 -13.98
C TRP A 61 2.10 -14.25 -12.61
N LEU A 62 2.44 -14.93 -11.52
CA LEU A 62 2.45 -14.34 -10.18
C LEU A 62 3.77 -13.60 -9.97
N THR A 63 3.94 -12.47 -10.66
CA THR A 63 5.11 -11.59 -10.53
C THR A 63 4.88 -10.49 -9.49
N PRO A 64 5.94 -9.84 -8.98
CA PRO A 64 5.80 -8.66 -8.12
C PRO A 64 4.93 -7.57 -8.75
N ASP A 65 5.07 -7.35 -10.07
CA ASP A 65 4.28 -6.35 -10.80
C ASP A 65 2.79 -6.67 -10.78
N VAL A 66 2.41 -7.94 -10.94
CA VAL A 66 1.01 -8.35 -10.83
C VAL A 66 0.49 -8.13 -9.43
N ILE A 67 1.31 -8.38 -8.40
CA ILE A 67 0.92 -8.10 -7.01
C ILE A 67 0.66 -6.59 -6.82
N LEU A 68 1.59 -5.75 -7.28
CA LEU A 68 1.49 -4.29 -7.19
C LEU A 68 0.34 -3.72 -8.01
N ILE A 69 0.08 -4.23 -9.22
CA ILE A 69 -0.97 -3.67 -10.09
C ILE A 69 -2.37 -4.16 -9.67
N LEU A 70 -2.48 -5.39 -9.17
CA LEU A 70 -3.79 -5.97 -8.84
C LEU A 70 -4.20 -5.67 -7.40
N PHE A 71 -3.31 -5.89 -6.42
CA PHE A 71 -3.67 -5.82 -5.01
C PHE A 71 -3.53 -4.42 -4.44
N LEU A 72 -2.49 -3.66 -4.81
CA LEU A 72 -2.26 -2.34 -4.25
C LEU A 72 -3.44 -1.38 -4.51
N PRO A 73 -4.01 -1.25 -5.73
CA PRO A 73 -5.14 -0.36 -5.94
C PRO A 73 -6.38 -0.79 -5.15
N ALA A 74 -6.60 -2.10 -5.00
CA ALA A 74 -7.71 -2.61 -4.20
C ALA A 74 -7.54 -2.30 -2.70
N LEU A 75 -6.32 -2.46 -2.16
CA LEU A 75 -6.00 -2.14 -0.77
C LEU A 75 -6.09 -0.64 -0.48
N VAL A 76 -5.51 0.20 -1.35
CA VAL A 76 -5.60 1.66 -1.24
C VAL A 76 -7.04 2.13 -1.35
N PHE A 77 -7.84 1.54 -2.26
CA PHE A 77 -9.25 1.84 -2.38
C PHE A 77 -10.03 1.47 -1.11
N GLU A 78 -9.82 0.26 -0.55
CA GLU A 78 -10.45 -0.17 0.69
C GLU A 78 -10.14 0.78 1.86
N GLY A 79 -8.89 1.23 1.98
CA GLY A 79 -8.49 2.21 2.98
C GLY A 79 -9.15 3.57 2.76
N SER A 80 -9.20 4.04 1.51
CA SER A 80 -9.77 5.35 1.17
C SER A 80 -11.28 5.45 1.45
N VAL A 81 -12.03 4.37 1.26
CA VAL A 81 -13.49 4.35 1.47
C VAL A 81 -13.86 4.50 2.95
N LYS A 82 -12.96 4.14 3.87
CA LYS A 82 -13.19 4.24 5.33
C LYS A 82 -12.91 5.65 5.87
N LEU A 83 -12.22 6.51 5.10
CA LEU A 83 -11.86 7.85 5.53
C LEU A 83 -13.00 8.84 5.40
N ASP A 84 -13.13 9.74 6.38
CA ASP A 84 -13.99 10.91 6.26
C ASP A 84 -13.28 11.99 5.42
N VAL A 85 -13.73 12.14 4.17
CA VAL A 85 -13.19 13.11 3.21
C VAL A 85 -13.27 14.54 3.73
N ARG A 86 -14.32 14.91 4.48
CA ARG A 86 -14.47 16.28 5.00
C ARG A 86 -13.44 16.56 6.07
N GLU A 87 -13.18 15.61 6.97
CA GLU A 87 -12.14 15.76 7.98
C GLU A 87 -10.72 15.70 7.38
N LEU A 88 -10.53 14.90 6.32
CA LEU A 88 -9.28 14.84 5.56
C LEU A 88 -8.97 16.18 4.90
N LEU A 89 -9.95 16.80 4.22
CA LEU A 89 -9.79 18.11 3.60
C LEU A 89 -9.48 19.20 4.64
N ARG A 90 -10.10 19.13 5.83
CA ARG A 90 -9.83 20.07 6.95
C ARG A 90 -8.39 19.98 7.46
N ASN A 91 -7.75 18.81 7.33
CA ASN A 91 -6.36 18.57 7.75
C ASN A 91 -5.42 18.32 6.55
N SER A 92 -5.79 18.76 5.34
CA SER A 92 -5.07 18.42 4.10
C SER A 92 -3.63 18.94 4.07
N VAL A 93 -3.37 20.13 4.60
CA VAL A 93 -2.03 20.74 4.60
C VAL A 93 -0.97 19.87 5.31
N PRO A 94 -1.13 19.52 6.61
CA PRO A 94 -0.15 18.66 7.27
C PRO A 94 -0.08 17.26 6.64
N LEU A 95 -1.21 16.74 6.16
CA LEU A 95 -1.28 15.43 5.51
C LEU A 95 -0.44 15.39 4.23
N LEU A 96 -0.64 16.36 3.33
CA LEU A 96 0.05 16.44 2.05
C LEU A 96 1.54 16.76 2.24
N LEU A 97 1.89 17.57 3.24
CA LEU A 97 3.29 17.84 3.57
C LEU A 97 4.00 16.57 4.03
N LEU A 98 3.42 15.81 4.96
CA LEU A 98 4.01 14.58 5.47
C LEU A 98 4.06 13.50 4.37
N ALA A 99 2.95 13.27 3.68
CA ALA A 99 2.82 12.23 2.66
C ALA A 99 3.59 12.48 1.36
N ASN A 100 4.07 13.71 1.11
CA ASN A 100 4.93 14.00 -0.05
C ASN A 100 6.35 14.37 0.39
N ALA A 101 6.50 15.51 1.08
CA ALA A 101 7.82 16.00 1.47
C ALA A 101 8.47 15.12 2.55
N GLY A 102 7.68 14.62 3.51
CA GLY A 102 8.18 13.69 4.52
C GLY A 102 8.69 12.39 3.91
N VAL A 103 7.95 11.83 2.95
CA VAL A 103 8.31 10.60 2.23
C VAL A 103 9.57 10.80 1.39
N LEU A 104 9.64 11.88 0.61
CA LEU A 104 10.82 12.25 -0.16
C LEU A 104 12.05 12.40 0.74
N LEU A 105 11.89 13.12 1.85
CA LEU A 105 12.98 13.31 2.81
C LEU A 105 13.40 11.98 3.44
N ALA A 106 12.44 11.15 3.87
CA ALA A 106 12.70 9.84 4.45
C ALA A 106 13.46 8.95 3.47
N ALA A 107 13.03 8.89 2.21
CA ALA A 107 13.67 8.11 1.14
C ALA A 107 15.09 8.62 0.83
N LEU A 108 15.29 9.93 0.77
CA LEU A 108 16.61 10.53 0.56
C LEU A 108 17.54 10.21 1.73
N VAL A 109 17.11 10.46 2.96
CA VAL A 109 17.93 10.25 4.16
C VAL A 109 18.29 8.77 4.30
N THR A 110 17.32 7.86 4.25
CA THR A 110 17.58 6.42 4.35
C THR A 110 18.41 5.92 3.17
N GLY A 111 18.12 6.35 1.94
CA GLY A 111 18.87 5.94 0.76
C GLY A 111 20.32 6.40 0.77
N TYR A 112 20.60 7.65 1.10
CA TYR A 112 21.99 8.13 1.23
C TYR A 112 22.73 7.47 2.40
N LEU A 113 22.03 7.23 3.52
CA LEU A 113 22.62 6.51 4.66
C LEU A 113 23.03 5.09 4.25
N VAL A 114 22.16 4.38 3.54
CA VAL A 114 22.42 3.03 3.02
C VAL A 114 23.55 3.03 1.98
N HIS A 115 23.56 3.99 1.07
CA HIS A 115 24.66 4.18 0.12
C HIS A 115 26.00 4.32 0.84
N TRP A 116 26.06 5.16 1.88
CA TRP A 116 27.30 5.44 2.59
C TRP A 116 27.76 4.28 3.48
N LEU A 117 26.83 3.59 4.16
CA LEU A 117 27.16 2.50 5.08
C LEU A 117 27.45 1.17 4.37
N ILE A 118 26.72 0.87 3.30
CA ILE A 118 26.76 -0.44 2.61
C ILE A 118 27.49 -0.36 1.27
N GLY A 119 27.63 0.84 0.68
CA GLY A 119 28.28 1.03 -0.61
C GLY A 119 27.39 0.72 -1.81
N LEU A 120 26.07 0.61 -1.63
CA LEU A 120 25.13 0.37 -2.74
C LEU A 120 25.11 1.54 -3.72
N PRO A 121 24.97 1.32 -5.05
CA PRO A 121 24.79 2.41 -6.00
C PRO A 121 23.65 3.35 -5.59
N VAL A 122 23.85 4.66 -5.75
CA VAL A 122 22.92 5.68 -5.23
C VAL A 122 21.47 5.43 -5.67
N LEU A 123 21.23 5.08 -6.93
CA LEU A 123 19.87 4.77 -7.43
C LEU A 123 19.24 3.58 -6.70
N ILE A 124 19.99 2.51 -6.47
CA ILE A 124 19.50 1.31 -5.77
C ILE A 124 19.24 1.64 -4.31
N ALA A 125 20.12 2.42 -3.68
CA ALA A 125 19.96 2.86 -2.30
C ALA A 125 18.74 3.79 -2.14
N LEU A 126 18.51 4.71 -3.08
CA LEU A 126 17.30 5.56 -3.10
C LEU A 126 16.03 4.75 -3.35
N LEU A 127 16.08 3.74 -4.24
CA LEU A 127 14.95 2.83 -4.45
C LEU A 127 14.62 2.08 -3.16
N PHE A 128 15.64 1.63 -2.42
CA PHE A 128 15.47 1.01 -1.11
C PHE A 128 14.87 1.98 -0.09
N GLY A 129 15.38 3.22 -0.01
CA GLY A 129 14.83 4.25 0.86
C GLY A 129 13.36 4.55 0.58
N CYS A 130 12.98 4.57 -0.70
CA CYS A 130 11.59 4.75 -1.13
C CYS A 130 10.67 3.60 -0.69
N ILE A 131 11.14 2.35 -0.75
CA ILE A 131 10.35 1.19 -0.30
C ILE A 131 10.11 1.27 1.22
N ILE A 132 11.11 1.74 1.97
CA ILE A 132 11.04 1.83 3.44
C ILE A 132 10.29 3.07 3.92
N SER A 133 10.20 4.13 3.12
CA SER A 133 9.50 5.34 3.52
C SER A 133 7.99 5.19 3.63
N ALA A 134 7.40 4.16 3.00
CA ALA A 134 5.98 3.84 3.16
C ALA A 134 5.69 3.34 4.59
N THR A 135 4.81 4.03 5.30
CA THR A 135 4.49 3.79 6.71
C THR A 135 3.14 3.09 6.88
N ASP A 136 3.06 2.11 7.77
CA ASP A 136 1.80 1.45 8.16
C ASP A 136 1.36 1.91 9.58
N PRO A 137 0.23 2.62 9.71
CA PRO A 137 -0.22 3.19 10.96
C PRO A 137 -0.95 2.16 11.81
N ILE A 138 -1.31 0.99 11.26
CA ILE A 138 -2.15 -0.01 11.95
C ILE A 138 -1.58 -0.39 13.31
N SER A 139 -0.26 -0.53 13.40
CA SER A 139 0.41 -0.91 14.65
C SER A 139 0.35 0.21 15.70
N VAL A 140 0.46 1.47 15.28
CA VAL A 140 0.37 2.64 16.18
C VAL A 140 -1.09 2.90 16.57
N LEU A 141 -2.02 2.78 15.63
CA LEU A 141 -3.46 2.94 15.84
C LEU A 141 -4.01 1.90 16.81
N ALA A 142 -3.49 0.67 16.79
CA ALA A 142 -3.85 -0.36 17.76
C ALA A 142 -3.54 0.09 19.20
N ILE A 143 -2.36 0.69 19.42
CA ILE A 143 -1.94 1.22 20.73
C ILE A 143 -2.77 2.46 21.10
N PHE A 144 -3.06 3.34 20.14
CA PHE A 144 -3.84 4.56 20.36
C PHE A 144 -5.27 4.29 20.80
N LYS A 145 -5.85 3.18 20.34
CA LYS A 145 -7.16 2.71 20.78
C LYS A 145 -7.18 2.40 22.28
N ASP A 146 -6.10 1.82 22.79
CA ASP A 146 -5.96 1.52 24.23
C ASP A 146 -5.70 2.80 25.05
N LEU A 147 -5.05 3.80 24.45
CA LEU A 147 -4.71 5.08 25.08
C LEU A 147 -5.79 6.18 24.95
N ARG A 148 -6.95 5.89 24.32
CA ARG A 148 -8.04 6.86 24.09
C ARG A 148 -7.59 8.16 23.43
N VAL A 149 -6.72 8.04 22.43
CA VAL A 149 -6.21 9.19 21.66
C VAL A 149 -7.34 9.87 20.87
N ASP A 150 -7.20 11.19 20.66
CA ASP A 150 -8.17 11.99 19.91
C ASP A 150 -8.35 11.45 18.47
N LYS A 151 -9.62 11.38 18.02
CA LYS A 151 -10.01 10.89 16.70
C LYS A 151 -9.30 11.63 15.57
N ARG A 152 -9.01 12.92 15.79
CA ARG A 152 -8.26 13.74 14.84
C ARG A 152 -6.87 13.19 14.56
N LEU A 153 -6.15 12.72 15.58
CA LEU A 153 -4.78 12.21 15.38
C LEU A 153 -4.81 10.87 14.65
N SER A 154 -5.77 10.00 14.97
CA SER A 154 -5.98 8.75 14.23
C SER A 154 -6.28 9.01 12.76
N LEU A 155 -7.15 9.98 12.45
CA LEU A 155 -7.46 10.34 11.06
C LEU A 155 -6.24 10.89 10.32
N ILE A 156 -5.44 11.75 10.96
CA ILE A 156 -4.21 12.27 10.35
C ILE A 156 -3.24 11.13 10.06
N MET A 157 -3.09 10.17 10.97
CA MET A 157 -2.22 9.01 10.77
C MET A 157 -2.71 8.08 9.66
N GLU A 158 -4.01 7.76 9.62
CA GLU A 158 -4.58 6.93 8.55
C GLU A 158 -4.45 7.61 7.19
N GLY A 159 -4.76 8.91 7.11
CA GLY A 159 -4.66 9.66 5.86
C GLY A 159 -3.21 9.88 5.40
N GLU A 160 -2.26 10.07 6.32
CA GLU A 160 -0.84 10.24 5.99
C GLU A 160 -0.29 8.98 5.35
N SER A 161 -0.51 7.82 5.98
CA SER A 161 -0.11 6.52 5.43
C SER A 161 -0.74 6.23 4.07
N LEU A 162 -2.05 6.45 3.92
CA LEU A 162 -2.74 6.18 2.66
C LEU A 162 -2.21 7.02 1.50
N LEU A 163 -1.86 8.29 1.75
CA LEU A 163 -1.24 9.14 0.75
C LEU A 163 0.25 8.82 0.54
N ASN A 164 0.96 8.45 1.60
CA ASN A 164 2.36 8.05 1.55
C ASN A 164 2.55 6.80 0.66
N ASP A 165 1.69 5.78 0.80
CA ASP A 165 1.71 4.58 -0.04
C ASP A 165 1.65 4.93 -1.53
N GLY A 166 0.76 5.85 -1.91
CA GLY A 166 0.66 6.36 -3.28
C GLY A 166 1.92 7.08 -3.74
N THR A 167 2.46 7.98 -2.90
CA THR A 167 3.71 8.71 -3.16
C THR A 167 4.90 7.76 -3.36
N ALA A 168 5.05 6.77 -2.48
CA ALA A 168 6.13 5.80 -2.53
C ALA A 168 6.06 4.96 -3.81
N VAL A 169 4.87 4.59 -4.28
CA VAL A 169 4.71 3.81 -5.52
C VAL A 169 5.06 4.62 -6.76
N VAL A 170 4.68 5.91 -6.80
CA VAL A 170 5.10 6.82 -7.88
C VAL A 170 6.62 6.97 -7.89
N LEU A 171 7.24 7.20 -6.72
CA LEU A 171 8.69 7.32 -6.59
C LEU A 171 9.41 6.04 -6.98
N PHE A 172 8.89 4.88 -6.57
CA PHE A 172 9.41 3.57 -6.96
C PHE A 172 9.42 3.41 -8.48
N GLY A 173 8.32 3.73 -9.16
CA GLY A 173 8.24 3.65 -10.63
C GLY A 173 9.25 4.54 -11.33
N ILE A 174 9.44 5.77 -10.85
CA ILE A 174 10.43 6.73 -11.41
C ILE A 174 11.86 6.21 -11.20
N LEU A 175 12.20 5.78 -9.98
CA LEU A 175 13.54 5.29 -9.64
C LEU A 175 13.85 3.98 -10.36
N PHE A 176 12.90 3.05 -10.41
CA PHE A 176 13.04 1.79 -11.12
C PHE A 176 13.22 2.02 -12.63
N GLY A 177 12.43 2.90 -13.23
CA GLY A 177 12.60 3.31 -14.63
C GLY A 177 13.97 3.94 -14.90
N ALA A 178 14.48 4.75 -13.98
CA ALA A 178 15.82 5.34 -14.08
C ALA A 178 16.94 4.30 -13.95
N ILE A 179 16.76 3.25 -13.14
CA ILE A 179 17.68 2.11 -13.04
C ILE A 179 17.72 1.35 -14.36
N VAL A 180 16.56 0.99 -14.92
CA VAL A 180 16.47 0.25 -16.19
C VAL A 180 17.04 1.05 -17.36
N ALA A 181 16.82 2.37 -17.37
CA ALA A 181 17.37 3.26 -18.40
C ALA A 181 18.85 3.64 -18.17
N GLU A 182 19.45 3.22 -17.05
CA GLU A 182 20.78 3.62 -16.56
C GLU A 182 21.01 5.15 -16.55
N LYS A 183 19.92 5.92 -16.47
CA LYS A 183 19.93 7.37 -16.59
C LYS A 183 18.91 7.97 -15.64
N LEU A 184 19.40 8.71 -14.64
CA LEU A 184 18.58 9.57 -13.82
C LEU A 184 18.85 11.03 -14.19
N THR A 185 17.80 11.73 -14.60
CA THR A 185 17.83 13.20 -14.73
C THR A 185 16.90 13.77 -13.68
N VAL A 186 17.47 14.35 -12.61
CA VAL A 186 16.69 14.86 -11.46
C VAL A 186 15.56 15.82 -11.87
N PRO A 187 15.77 16.78 -12.79
CA PRO A 187 14.67 17.63 -13.28
C PRO A 187 13.51 16.84 -13.90
N LYS A 188 13.81 15.83 -14.73
CA LYS A 188 12.79 14.97 -15.35
C LYS A 188 12.07 14.11 -14.32
N GLY A 189 12.79 13.59 -13.32
CA GLY A 189 12.19 12.82 -12.23
C GLY A 189 11.23 13.65 -11.39
N LEU A 190 11.59 14.90 -11.08
CA LEU A 190 10.71 15.85 -10.39
C LEU A 190 9.48 16.19 -11.24
N GLU A 191 9.67 16.46 -12.53
CA GLU A 191 8.56 16.71 -13.46
C GLU A 191 7.59 15.51 -13.53
N GLN A 192 8.12 14.30 -13.70
CA GLN A 192 7.33 13.07 -13.70
C GLN A 192 6.59 12.86 -12.38
N TYR A 193 7.23 13.13 -11.25
CA TYR A 193 6.62 13.03 -9.93
C TYR A 193 5.44 13.99 -9.77
N PHE A 194 5.64 15.28 -10.03
CA PHE A 194 4.55 16.27 -9.94
C PHE A 194 3.43 15.99 -10.94
N MET A 195 3.77 15.55 -12.17
CA MET A 195 2.78 15.16 -13.17
C MET A 195 1.96 13.95 -12.71
N ALA A 196 2.60 12.95 -12.13
CA ALA A 196 1.92 11.75 -11.62
C ALA A 196 1.02 12.07 -10.41
N VAL A 197 1.50 12.85 -9.46
CA VAL A 197 0.72 13.26 -8.28
C VAL A 197 -0.47 14.14 -8.68
N ALA A 198 -0.23 15.20 -9.48
CA ALA A 198 -1.29 16.10 -9.92
C ALA A 198 -2.27 15.41 -10.88
N GLY A 199 -1.76 14.64 -11.84
CA GLY A 199 -2.57 13.87 -12.78
C GLY A 199 -3.42 12.81 -12.06
N GLY A 200 -2.85 12.09 -11.11
CA GLY A 200 -3.55 11.14 -10.26
C GLY A 200 -4.64 11.81 -9.43
N ALA A 201 -4.37 12.97 -8.83
CA ALA A 201 -5.36 13.73 -8.07
C ALA A 201 -6.53 14.21 -8.96
N VAL A 202 -6.25 14.74 -10.15
CA VAL A 202 -7.27 15.21 -11.10
C VAL A 202 -8.11 14.04 -11.61
N LEU A 203 -7.47 12.98 -12.11
CA LEU A 203 -8.16 11.81 -12.65
C LEU A 203 -8.96 11.08 -11.56
N GLY A 204 -8.37 10.88 -10.39
CA GLY A 204 -9.02 10.25 -9.24
C GLY A 204 -10.26 11.05 -8.79
N SER A 205 -10.15 12.38 -8.70
CA SER A 205 -11.28 13.25 -8.34
C SER A 205 -12.38 13.22 -9.40
N ALA A 206 -12.01 13.27 -10.69
CA ALA A 206 -12.96 13.21 -11.80
C ALA A 206 -13.70 11.86 -11.84
N LEU A 207 -12.98 10.75 -11.76
CA LEU A 207 -13.57 9.41 -11.75
C LEU A 207 -14.41 9.17 -10.49
N GLY A 208 -13.94 9.61 -9.32
CA GLY A 208 -14.69 9.53 -8.06
C GLY A 208 -16.00 10.33 -8.12
N TYR A 209 -15.97 11.54 -8.70
CA TYR A 209 -17.17 12.34 -8.93
C TYR A 209 -18.14 11.65 -9.90
N LEU A 210 -17.65 11.12 -11.02
CA LEU A 210 -18.48 10.40 -11.98
C LEU A 210 -19.09 9.13 -11.37
N ALA A 211 -18.30 8.36 -10.62
CA ALA A 211 -18.79 7.18 -9.91
C ALA A 211 -19.85 7.55 -8.86
N SER A 212 -19.64 8.63 -8.11
CA SER A 212 -20.61 9.16 -7.15
C SER A 212 -21.94 9.53 -7.84
N GLN A 213 -21.87 10.19 -9.00
CA GLN A 213 -23.06 10.54 -9.79
C GLN A 213 -23.77 9.32 -10.39
N TRP A 214 -23.01 8.32 -10.82
CA TRP A 214 -23.58 7.07 -11.32
C TRP A 214 -24.30 6.31 -10.22
N ILE A 215 -23.69 6.21 -9.03
CA ILE A 215 -24.29 5.56 -7.87
C ILE A 215 -25.54 6.33 -7.42
N SER A 216 -25.50 7.66 -7.37
CA SER A 216 -26.67 8.47 -7.01
C SER A 216 -27.80 8.39 -8.03
N SER A 217 -27.48 8.24 -9.32
CA SER A 217 -28.45 8.09 -10.41
C SER A 217 -29.05 6.68 -10.49
N ALA A 218 -28.26 5.64 -10.18
CA ALA A 218 -28.72 4.25 -10.12
C ALA A 218 -29.51 3.96 -8.83
N ALA A 219 -29.20 4.69 -7.75
CA ALA A 219 -30.00 4.73 -6.54
C ALA A 219 -31.31 5.51 -6.79
N LYS A 220 -32.28 4.87 -7.45
CA LYS A 220 -33.65 5.41 -7.55
C LYS A 220 -34.14 5.83 -6.15
N PRO A 221 -34.80 7.00 -6.02
CA PRO A 221 -35.23 7.51 -4.72
C PRO A 221 -36.40 6.67 -4.19
N LYS A 222 -36.12 5.67 -3.34
CA LYS A 222 -37.11 5.17 -2.37
C LYS A 222 -36.90 5.87 -1.03
N ARG A 223 -37.04 7.20 -1.00
CA ARG A 223 -37.28 8.00 0.22
C ARG A 223 -37.58 9.46 -0.11
N LEU A 224 -38.71 9.68 -0.77
CA LEU A 224 -39.51 10.88 -0.54
C LEU A 224 -40.86 10.35 -0.05
N LEU A 225 -41.26 10.74 1.18
CA LEU A 225 -42.57 10.49 1.85
C LEU A 225 -42.68 9.59 3.11
N VAL A 226 -41.64 9.22 3.87
CA VAL A 226 -41.88 8.62 5.23
C VAL A 226 -40.80 8.86 6.28
N THR A 227 -40.27 10.08 6.44
CA THR A 227 -39.48 10.38 7.67
C THR A 227 -39.54 11.85 8.09
N SER A 228 -40.66 12.52 7.78
CA SER A 228 -41.09 13.74 8.48
C SER A 228 -42.06 13.45 9.64
N ILE A 229 -42.23 12.18 10.03
CA ILE A 229 -43.02 11.77 11.18
C ILE A 229 -42.27 10.64 11.89
N ALA A 230 -41.43 11.02 12.86
CA ALA A 230 -41.20 10.32 14.12
C ALA A 230 -39.88 10.86 14.72
N VAL A 231 -40.07 11.83 15.63
CA VAL A 231 -39.33 12.07 16.89
C VAL A 231 -37.81 11.92 16.87
#